data_AF-A0A6F9CK45-F1
#
_entry.id   AF-A0A6F9CK45-F1
#
_cell.length_a   1.000
_cell.length_b   1.000
_cell.length_c   1.000
_cell.angle_alpha   90.00
_cell.angle_beta   90.00
_cell.angle_gamma   90.00
#
_symmetry.space_group_name_H-M   'P 1'
#
loop_
_entity.id
_entity.type
_entity.pdbx_description
1 polymer ?
#
loop_
_entity_poly.entity_id
_entity_poly.type
_entity_poly.pdbx_seq_one_letter_code
_entity_poly.pdbx_strand_id
1 'polypeptide(L)'
;MFYLGLQCARTGFTVLTVARCASAGTVPAATTSQEPASAPLAGRDHTAFWAACPEGGFGENCSRSCECQNGATCDHVSGRCSCGAGWTGASCQEDCGEGPYGEGCTQTCSCQNGGQCDRVTGGCSCPPGWTGEHCQTGVNVTQDGEGPSATNRCQCQSGVSCHHVTGTCGCPAGLTGNGCEETCPSGVFGLNCSQLCQCSGDHEQCHPVTGRCVCLPGYYGNRCELKCREGSYGPNCKARCKCSNGGRCDTKTGTCECPPGFLGADCSTGCLAGHYGKDCAHLCSCGEGGQCHPVTGRCICAPGKIGQSCQQACPRGRYGLQCRNTCVCQNGALCEPRDGSCRCGLGWTGPRCET
;
A
#
# COMPACT_ATOMS: atom_id res chain seq x y z
N MET A 1 -21.23 -45.18 31.27
CA MET A 1 -20.49 -46.28 31.93
C MET A 1 -19.07 -46.29 31.38
N PHE A 2 -18.08 -46.53 32.25
CA PHE A 2 -16.78 -47.24 32.04
C PHE A 2 -16.07 -47.21 30.66
N TYR A 3 -14.74 -47.17 30.55
CA TYR A 3 -13.59 -46.80 31.41
C TYR A 3 -12.30 -47.09 30.57
N LEU A 4 -11.16 -46.46 30.88
CA LEU A 4 -9.80 -46.82 30.40
C LEU A 4 -9.51 -46.70 28.86
N GLY A 5 -8.26 -46.51 28.43
CA GLY A 5 -7.02 -46.55 29.22
C GLY A 5 -5.81 -45.85 28.62
N LEU A 6 -4.80 -45.65 29.48
CA LEU A 6 -3.47 -45.15 29.15
C LEU A 6 -2.68 -46.21 28.38
N GLN A 7 -1.69 -45.75 27.58
CA GLN A 7 -0.38 -46.41 27.57
C GLN A 7 0.75 -45.41 27.29
N CYS A 8 1.66 -45.28 28.25
CA CYS A 8 2.90 -44.52 28.10
C CYS A 8 3.99 -45.40 27.48
N ALA A 9 4.83 -44.82 26.64
CA ALA A 9 6.17 -45.33 26.37
C ALA A 9 7.22 -44.53 27.17
N ARG A 10 8.00 -45.24 27.99
CA ARG A 10 9.24 -44.75 28.63
C ARG A 10 10.40 -44.82 27.60
N THR A 11 11.63 -44.30 27.78
CA THR A 11 12.42 -43.91 28.98
C THR A 11 13.65 -43.08 28.55
N GLY A 12 14.31 -42.35 29.45
CA GLY A 12 15.67 -41.79 29.21
C GLY A 12 15.98 -40.43 29.86
N PHE A 13 15.66 -40.22 31.14
CA PHE A 13 16.63 -40.17 32.26
C PHE A 13 17.61 -38.96 32.31
N THR A 14 17.26 -38.01 33.21
CA THR A 14 18.12 -37.32 34.23
C THR A 14 19.22 -36.34 33.78
N VAL A 15 19.41 -35.17 34.41
CA VAL A 15 19.46 -34.91 35.87
C VAL A 15 18.69 -33.64 36.32
N LEU A 16 17.96 -33.82 37.44
CA LEU A 16 17.63 -32.95 38.60
C LEU A 16 18.23 -31.50 38.64
N THR A 17 17.69 -30.47 39.32
CA THR A 17 16.58 -30.22 40.28
C THR A 17 16.48 -28.68 40.45
N VAL A 18 15.38 -27.97 40.78
CA VAL A 18 13.92 -28.20 40.96
C VAL A 18 13.22 -26.86 40.70
N ALA A 19 11.97 -26.87 40.25
CA ALA A 19 11.02 -25.77 40.46
C ALA A 19 9.75 -26.30 41.15
N ARG A 20 9.11 -25.52 42.03
CA ARG A 20 7.79 -25.84 42.61
C ARG A 20 6.90 -24.61 42.75
N CYS A 21 5.60 -24.86 42.73
CA CYS A 21 4.57 -23.93 42.28
C CYS A 21 3.85 -23.15 43.40
N ALA A 22 3.31 -21.99 42.99
CA ALA A 22 1.95 -21.51 43.22
C ALA A 22 1.32 -21.55 44.63
N SER A 23 1.20 -20.35 45.21
CA SER A 23 -0.04 -19.71 45.72
C SER A 23 -1.25 -20.56 46.16
N ALA A 24 -1.66 -20.39 47.42
CA ALA A 24 -3.06 -20.25 47.86
C ALA A 24 -3.11 -19.63 49.28
N GLY A 25 -4.15 -18.84 49.61
CA GLY A 25 -4.47 -18.46 51.00
C GLY A 25 -4.82 -16.99 51.23
N THR A 26 -6.10 -16.73 51.52
CA THR A 26 -6.66 -15.42 51.88
C THR A 26 -6.66 -15.15 53.40
N VAL A 27 -6.67 -13.86 53.77
CA VAL A 27 -7.06 -13.21 55.05
C VAL A 27 -8.01 -14.00 55.99
N PRO A 28 -7.98 -13.80 57.35
CA PRO A 28 -8.11 -12.45 57.97
C PRO A 28 -7.49 -12.18 59.36
N ALA A 29 -7.69 -10.92 59.79
CA ALA A 29 -7.89 -10.42 61.16
C ALA A 29 -6.68 -10.17 62.10
N ALA A 30 -6.79 -9.07 62.85
CA ALA A 30 -5.81 -8.55 63.79
C ALA A 30 -5.92 -9.14 65.20
N THR A 31 -4.85 -9.02 65.99
CA THR A 31 -4.93 -8.45 67.37
C THR A 31 -3.56 -8.10 67.94
N THR A 32 -3.51 -7.05 68.77
CA THR A 32 -2.33 -6.48 69.44
C THR A 32 -2.07 -7.12 70.82
N SER A 33 -1.03 -6.63 71.54
CA SER A 33 -0.52 -7.07 72.86
C SER A 33 0.49 -8.24 72.80
N GLN A 34 1.51 -8.36 73.65
CA GLN A 34 1.88 -7.59 74.87
C GLN A 34 3.39 -7.78 75.16
N GLU A 35 4.08 -6.77 75.73
CA GLU A 35 5.33 -6.96 76.49
C GLU A 35 5.16 -6.43 77.94
N PRO A 36 5.87 -7.00 78.94
CA PRO A 36 5.57 -6.76 80.36
C PRO A 36 6.35 -5.59 81.02
N ALA A 37 5.75 -5.04 82.08
CA ALA A 37 6.38 -4.05 82.98
C ALA A 37 7.43 -4.70 83.93
N SER A 38 8.36 -3.95 84.53
CA SER A 38 8.23 -3.26 85.85
C SER A 38 9.63 -2.77 86.30
N ALA A 39 9.89 -1.79 87.17
CA ALA A 39 9.12 -0.66 87.75
C ALA A 39 10.15 0.38 88.34
N PRO A 40 9.97 1.11 89.46
CA PRO A 40 9.80 2.58 89.39
C PRO A 40 10.82 3.42 90.18
N LEU A 41 10.90 4.72 89.88
CA LEU A 41 11.27 5.77 90.83
C LEU A 41 10.36 7.00 90.69
N ALA A 42 10.03 7.63 91.82
CA ALA A 42 8.98 8.64 91.91
C ALA A 42 9.45 10.05 91.55
N GLY A 43 8.60 10.80 90.86
CA GLY A 43 8.73 12.23 90.60
C GLY A 43 7.33 12.85 90.43
N ARG A 44 7.08 13.98 91.08
CA ARG A 44 5.80 14.70 91.04
C ARG A 44 5.76 15.53 89.75
N ASP A 45 4.60 15.64 89.09
CA ASP A 45 3.86 16.92 89.06
C ASP A 45 2.55 16.88 88.28
N HIS A 46 1.73 17.88 88.61
CA HIS A 46 0.42 18.28 88.11
C HIS A 46 -0.19 17.65 86.85
N THR A 47 -1.37 17.07 87.07
CA THR A 47 -2.44 16.94 86.08
C THR A 47 -2.83 18.31 85.51
N ALA A 48 -2.38 18.61 84.30
CA ALA A 48 -2.93 19.67 83.46
C ALA A 48 -3.40 19.06 82.14
N PHE A 49 -4.71 18.91 81.99
CA PHE A 49 -5.31 18.64 80.69
C PHE A 49 -5.07 19.85 79.79
N TRP A 50 -4.16 19.74 78.82
CA TRP A 50 -4.27 20.57 77.63
C TRP A 50 -5.47 20.02 76.84
N ALA A 51 -6.59 20.74 76.86
CA ALA A 51 -7.68 20.44 75.97
C ALA A 51 -7.28 20.89 74.55
N ALA A 52 -7.51 20.05 73.55
CA ALA A 52 -7.37 20.47 72.16
C ALA A 52 -8.31 21.67 71.89
N CYS A 53 -7.83 22.68 71.17
CA CYS A 53 -8.64 23.84 70.87
C CYS A 53 -9.79 23.51 69.92
N PRO A 54 -10.91 24.26 69.99
CA PRO A 54 -11.95 24.22 68.96
C PRO A 54 -11.35 24.49 67.57
N GLU A 55 -11.99 23.92 66.54
CA GLU A 55 -11.53 24.02 65.15
C GLU A 55 -11.31 25.49 64.73
N GLY A 56 -10.11 25.77 64.19
CA GLY A 56 -9.68 27.12 63.82
C GLY A 56 -9.06 27.96 64.95
N GLY A 57 -8.90 27.43 66.17
CA GLY A 57 -8.24 28.11 67.30
C GLY A 57 -6.90 27.48 67.72
N PHE A 58 -5.98 28.29 68.26
CA PHE A 58 -4.69 27.82 68.76
C PHE A 58 -4.10 28.67 69.91
N GLY A 59 -3.04 28.14 70.53
CA GLY A 59 -2.24 28.80 71.56
C GLY A 59 -2.83 28.67 72.96
N GLU A 60 -2.21 29.32 73.95
CA GLU A 60 -2.70 29.29 75.33
C GLU A 60 -4.15 29.79 75.41
N ASN A 61 -5.00 28.97 76.03
CA ASN A 61 -6.43 29.19 76.18
C ASN A 61 -7.19 29.42 74.84
N CYS A 62 -6.65 28.92 73.72
CA CYS A 62 -7.27 28.99 72.38
C CYS A 62 -7.59 30.42 71.93
N SER A 63 -6.76 31.38 72.35
CA SER A 63 -6.99 32.82 72.19
C SER A 63 -6.62 33.39 70.82
N ARG A 64 -6.04 32.57 69.93
CA ARG A 64 -5.58 32.98 68.59
C ARG A 64 -6.30 32.16 67.53
N SER A 65 -6.60 32.76 66.37
CA SER A 65 -7.27 32.10 65.25
C SER A 65 -6.29 31.66 64.17
N CYS A 66 -6.50 30.48 63.59
CA CYS A 66 -5.71 29.95 62.48
C CYS A 66 -6.13 30.59 61.15
N GLU A 67 -5.16 31.05 60.35
CA GLU A 67 -5.38 31.73 59.07
C GLU A 67 -5.05 30.83 57.86
N CYS A 68 -5.26 29.51 57.99
CA CYS A 68 -4.93 28.52 56.98
C CYS A 68 -5.96 28.49 55.83
N GLN A 69 -5.47 28.38 54.60
CA GLN A 69 -6.27 28.41 53.37
C GLN A 69 -6.41 27.02 52.74
N ASN A 70 -7.23 26.90 51.69
CA ASN A 70 -7.35 25.71 50.84
C ASN A 70 -7.62 24.37 51.58
N GLY A 71 -8.39 24.43 52.67
CA GLY A 71 -8.75 23.25 53.47
C GLY A 71 -7.64 22.70 54.37
N ALA A 72 -6.55 23.45 54.56
CA ALA A 72 -5.47 23.09 55.46
C ALA A 72 -5.91 23.12 56.94
N THR A 73 -5.38 22.17 57.71
CA THR A 73 -5.59 22.12 59.17
C THR A 73 -4.51 22.95 59.88
N CYS A 74 -4.73 23.29 61.16
CA CYS A 74 -3.71 23.97 61.97
C CYS A 74 -3.38 23.21 63.24
N ASP A 75 -2.12 23.28 63.65
CA ASP A 75 -1.71 22.82 64.97
C ASP A 75 -2.23 23.75 66.07
N HIS A 76 -3.07 23.21 66.94
CA HIS A 76 -3.71 23.92 68.05
C HIS A 76 -2.74 24.51 69.11
N VAL A 77 -1.45 24.15 69.12
CA VAL A 77 -0.46 24.77 70.03
C VAL A 77 0.25 25.94 69.36
N SER A 78 0.82 25.72 68.17
CA SER A 78 1.69 26.68 67.47
C SER A 78 0.98 27.55 66.43
N GLY A 79 -0.20 27.14 65.96
CA GLY A 79 -0.95 27.77 64.87
C GLY A 79 -0.39 27.46 63.48
N ARG A 80 0.60 26.57 63.37
CA ARG A 80 1.22 26.20 62.09
C ARG A 80 0.22 25.46 61.22
N CYS A 81 0.08 25.88 59.96
CA CYS A 81 -0.75 25.21 58.98
C CYS A 81 -0.08 23.93 58.44
N SER A 82 -0.90 22.90 58.26
CA SER A 82 -0.57 21.63 57.59
C SER A 82 -1.34 21.57 56.28
N CYS A 83 -0.63 21.79 55.17
CA CYS A 83 -1.24 21.97 53.85
C CYS A 83 -1.70 20.65 53.24
N GLY A 84 -2.95 20.62 52.76
CA GLY A 84 -3.47 19.51 51.97
C GLY A 84 -2.74 19.34 50.64
N ALA A 85 -2.98 18.20 49.98
CA ALA A 85 -2.30 17.87 48.73
C ALA A 85 -2.53 18.91 47.63
N GLY A 86 -1.45 19.31 46.94
CA GLY A 86 -1.48 20.37 45.92
C GLY A 86 -1.13 21.77 46.41
N TRP A 87 -0.97 21.97 47.73
CA TRP A 87 -0.78 23.29 48.35
C TRP A 87 0.43 23.37 49.28
N THR A 88 1.03 24.56 49.37
CA THR A 88 2.19 24.90 50.20
C THR A 88 2.19 26.39 50.59
N GLY A 89 3.24 26.84 51.28
CA GLY A 89 3.33 28.17 51.87
C GLY A 89 2.89 28.22 53.33
N ALA A 90 3.19 29.32 54.02
CA ALA A 90 2.99 29.45 55.47
C ALA A 90 1.52 29.35 55.92
N SER A 91 0.58 29.78 55.08
CA SER A 91 -0.86 29.65 55.26
C SER A 91 -1.53 28.77 54.19
N CYS A 92 -0.74 27.95 53.49
CA CYS A 92 -1.21 27.07 52.41
C CYS A 92 -1.84 27.80 51.22
N GLN A 93 -1.37 29.02 50.96
CA GLN A 93 -1.89 29.96 49.97
C GLN A 93 -1.29 29.80 48.56
N GLU A 94 -0.23 29.00 48.41
CA GLU A 94 0.49 28.76 47.15
C GLU A 94 0.25 27.32 46.68
N ASP A 95 0.12 27.10 45.37
CA ASP A 95 0.06 25.74 44.81
C ASP A 95 1.47 25.17 44.56
N CYS A 96 1.58 23.87 44.35
CA CYS A 96 2.89 23.20 44.18
C CYS A 96 3.74 23.66 42.99
N GLY A 97 3.17 24.36 42.01
CA GLY A 97 3.85 24.72 40.77
C GLY A 97 4.11 23.51 39.85
N GLU A 98 5.13 23.63 39.01
CA GLU A 98 5.52 22.60 38.05
C GLU A 98 6.55 21.62 38.65
N GLY A 99 6.11 20.38 38.93
CA GLY A 99 6.98 19.27 39.32
C GLY A 99 6.74 18.72 40.74
N PRO A 100 6.64 19.55 41.79
CA PRO A 100 6.26 19.08 43.12
C PRO A 100 4.78 18.67 43.21
N TYR A 101 4.45 17.75 44.11
CA TYR A 101 3.07 17.33 44.36
C TYR A 101 2.84 16.83 45.81
N GLY A 102 1.58 16.56 46.12
CA GLY A 102 1.16 15.94 47.38
C GLY A 102 1.09 16.94 48.54
N GLU A 103 0.95 16.44 49.76
CA GLU A 103 0.83 17.27 50.97
C GLU A 103 2.08 18.11 51.21
N GLY A 104 1.88 19.42 51.39
CA GLY A 104 2.96 20.41 51.50
C GLY A 104 3.88 20.52 50.28
N CYS A 105 3.51 19.90 49.14
CA CYS A 105 4.33 19.83 47.92
C CYS A 105 5.71 19.20 48.15
N THR A 106 5.78 18.19 49.02
CA THR A 106 7.03 17.54 49.46
C THR A 106 7.51 16.42 48.54
N GLN A 107 6.67 15.94 47.64
CA GLN A 107 6.98 14.85 46.69
C GLN A 107 7.32 15.44 45.31
N THR A 108 8.12 14.73 44.51
CA THR A 108 8.56 15.21 43.19
C THR A 108 8.09 14.26 42.08
N CYS A 109 7.36 14.79 41.10
CA CYS A 109 6.95 14.04 39.92
C CYS A 109 8.15 13.55 39.11
N SER A 110 8.09 12.30 38.66
CA SER A 110 9.11 11.68 37.81
C SER A 110 8.75 11.67 36.33
N CYS A 111 7.82 12.54 35.91
CA CYS A 111 7.31 12.61 34.53
C CYS A 111 8.42 12.92 33.52
N GLN A 112 8.52 12.09 32.49
CA GLN A 112 9.53 12.18 31.43
C GLN A 112 8.92 12.77 30.16
N ASN A 113 9.78 13.13 29.20
CA ASN A 113 9.38 13.49 27.83
C ASN A 113 8.32 14.61 27.70
N GLY A 114 8.24 15.50 28.69
CA GLY A 114 7.26 16.59 28.74
C GLY A 114 5.89 16.21 29.31
N GLY A 115 5.80 15.09 30.05
CA GLY A 115 4.60 14.74 30.83
C GLY A 115 4.25 15.79 31.88
N GLN A 116 2.98 16.21 31.92
CA GLN A 116 2.49 17.20 32.87
C GLN A 116 2.13 16.53 34.21
N CYS A 117 2.66 17.06 35.30
CA CYS A 117 2.48 16.57 36.66
C CYS A 117 1.13 17.04 37.26
N ASP A 118 0.32 16.11 37.75
CA ASP A 118 -0.83 16.44 38.60
C ASP A 118 -0.35 16.81 40.03
N ARG A 119 -0.63 18.04 40.44
CA ARG A 119 -0.10 18.64 41.69
C ARG A 119 -0.64 17.97 42.97
N VAL A 120 -1.76 17.26 42.88
CA VAL A 120 -2.42 16.63 44.04
C VAL A 120 -1.95 15.18 44.19
N THR A 121 -1.93 14.43 43.09
CA THR A 121 -1.73 12.97 43.06
C THR A 121 -0.35 12.53 42.59
N GLY A 122 0.39 13.39 41.89
CA GLY A 122 1.67 13.05 41.26
C GLY A 122 1.56 12.26 39.96
N GLY A 123 0.34 12.02 39.46
CA GLY A 123 0.11 11.33 38.19
C GLY A 123 0.61 12.14 36.99
N CYS A 124 1.21 11.46 36.01
CA CYS A 124 1.71 12.10 34.79
C CYS A 124 0.68 12.03 33.65
N SER A 125 0.26 13.20 33.15
CA SER A 125 -0.50 13.32 31.90
C SER A 125 0.46 13.39 30.72
N CYS A 126 0.48 12.34 29.89
CA CYS A 126 1.49 12.20 28.84
C CYS A 126 1.16 12.96 27.54
N PRO A 127 2.15 13.63 26.92
CA PRO A 127 1.99 14.24 25.61
C PRO A 127 1.82 13.18 24.51
N PRO A 128 1.30 13.56 23.32
CA PRO A 128 1.13 12.63 22.20
C PRO A 128 2.41 11.85 21.86
N GLY A 129 2.26 10.55 21.61
CA GLY A 129 3.36 9.63 21.32
C GLY A 129 4.00 8.97 22.54
N TRP A 130 3.63 9.35 23.77
CA TRP A 130 4.18 8.79 25.02
C TRP A 130 3.12 8.13 25.91
N THR A 131 3.54 7.11 26.65
CA THR A 131 2.70 6.34 27.58
C THR A 131 3.51 5.78 28.76
N GLY A 132 2.83 5.12 29.68
CA GLY A 132 3.37 4.64 30.96
C GLY A 132 3.18 5.67 32.08
N GLU A 133 3.27 5.20 33.32
CA GLU A 133 3.03 5.96 34.56
C GLU A 133 3.84 7.26 34.67
N HIS A 134 5.00 7.31 34.01
CA HIS A 134 5.89 8.46 33.99
C HIS A 134 6.19 8.93 32.55
N CYS A 135 5.35 8.56 31.58
CA CYS A 135 5.52 8.91 30.16
C CYS A 135 6.87 8.45 29.56
N GLN A 136 7.43 7.37 30.10
CA GLN A 136 8.75 6.84 29.76
C GLN A 136 8.76 5.99 28.48
N THR A 137 7.59 5.55 28.00
CA THR A 137 7.46 4.61 26.87
C THR A 137 6.92 5.31 25.63
N GLY A 138 7.70 5.33 24.54
CA GLY A 138 7.22 5.81 23.24
C GLY A 138 6.29 4.80 22.56
N VAL A 139 5.19 5.26 21.96
CA VAL A 139 4.18 4.42 21.29
C VAL A 139 4.28 4.57 19.78
N ASN A 140 4.71 3.53 19.06
CA ASN A 140 4.60 3.52 17.59
C ASN A 140 3.13 3.48 17.18
N VAL A 141 2.66 4.56 16.55
CA VAL A 141 1.29 4.68 16.04
C VAL A 141 1.16 3.82 14.78
N THR A 142 0.79 2.55 14.93
CA THR A 142 0.29 1.75 13.81
C THR A 142 -1.16 2.16 13.47
N GLN A 143 -1.64 1.77 12.28
CA GLN A 143 -3.01 2.09 11.84
C GLN A 143 -4.12 1.51 12.73
N ASP A 144 -3.78 0.63 13.67
CA ASP A 144 -4.75 -0.16 14.44
C ASP A 144 -5.10 0.44 15.81
N GLY A 145 -4.52 1.59 16.17
CA GLY A 145 -5.24 2.64 16.91
C GLY A 145 -5.63 2.36 18.37
N GLU A 146 -4.93 1.51 19.11
CA GLU A 146 -5.18 1.30 20.54
C GLU A 146 -4.24 2.16 21.41
N GLY A 147 -4.62 3.44 21.61
CA GLY A 147 -3.92 4.38 22.49
C GLY A 147 -4.79 5.62 22.82
N PRO A 148 -4.76 6.15 24.06
CA PRO A 148 -5.77 7.08 24.58
C PRO A 148 -5.67 8.55 24.07
N SER A 149 -4.85 8.84 23.06
CA SER A 149 -4.74 10.19 22.46
C SER A 149 -4.64 10.10 20.93
N ALA A 150 -5.77 9.76 20.30
CA ALA A 150 -5.87 9.42 18.89
C ALA A 150 -6.03 10.63 17.93
N THR A 151 -5.24 11.70 18.13
CA THR A 151 -5.40 12.97 17.39
C THR A 151 -4.56 13.08 16.11
N ASN A 152 -3.60 12.16 15.86
CA ASN A 152 -2.88 12.08 14.59
C ASN A 152 -2.72 10.64 14.11
N ARG A 153 -3.69 10.18 13.30
CA ARG A 153 -3.63 8.90 12.60
C ARG A 153 -2.70 9.03 11.40
N CYS A 154 -1.55 8.36 11.43
CA CYS A 154 -0.58 8.41 10.34
C CYS A 154 -1.18 7.96 9.00
N GLN A 155 -0.97 8.77 7.96
CA GLN A 155 -1.52 8.56 6.61
C GLN A 155 -0.64 7.61 5.75
N CYS A 156 0.02 6.64 6.39
CA CYS A 156 0.87 5.68 5.69
C CYS A 156 0.05 4.62 4.95
N GLN A 157 0.65 4.03 3.92
CA GLN A 157 0.14 2.80 3.30
C GLN A 157 0.06 1.66 4.32
N SER A 158 -0.93 0.77 4.17
CA SER A 158 -1.21 -0.29 5.15
C SER A 158 -0.01 -1.19 5.43
N GLY A 159 0.26 -1.41 6.73
CA GLY A 159 1.41 -2.18 7.23
C GLY A 159 2.70 -1.38 7.40
N VAL A 160 2.72 -0.08 7.09
CA VAL A 160 3.88 0.80 7.31
C VAL A 160 3.79 1.47 8.68
N SER A 161 4.87 1.41 9.46
CA SER A 161 5.01 2.14 10.73
C SER A 161 5.37 3.62 10.48
N CYS A 162 4.87 4.52 11.33
CA CYS A 162 5.29 5.92 11.35
C CYS A 162 6.05 6.27 12.62
N HIS A 163 6.86 7.32 12.54
CA HIS A 163 7.53 7.90 13.70
C HIS A 163 6.52 8.66 14.57
N HIS A 164 6.41 8.26 15.84
CA HIS A 164 5.36 8.67 16.77
C HIS A 164 5.27 10.17 17.10
N VAL A 165 6.36 10.94 16.89
CA VAL A 165 6.37 12.40 17.12
C VAL A 165 6.14 13.20 15.84
N THR A 166 6.68 12.75 14.71
CA THR A 166 6.70 13.52 13.44
C THR A 166 5.65 13.06 12.43
N GLY A 167 5.02 11.90 12.65
CA GLY A 167 4.08 11.27 11.72
C GLY A 167 4.72 10.70 10.44
N THR A 168 6.03 10.86 10.25
CA THR A 168 6.74 10.43 9.03
C THR A 168 6.77 8.90 8.92
N CYS A 169 6.31 8.38 7.78
CA CYS A 169 6.27 6.94 7.50
C CYS A 169 7.67 6.37 7.22
N GLY A 170 7.95 5.17 7.75
CA GLY A 170 9.16 4.40 7.45
C GLY A 170 8.98 3.59 6.17
N CYS A 171 9.15 4.21 5.01
CA CYS A 171 8.79 3.62 3.74
C CYS A 171 9.61 2.36 3.39
N PRO A 172 8.94 1.28 2.93
CA PRO A 172 9.58 0.02 2.58
C PRO A 172 10.50 0.21 1.36
N ALA A 173 11.38 -0.78 1.14
CA ALA A 173 12.38 -0.69 0.09
C ALA A 173 11.75 -0.48 -1.30
N GLY A 174 12.12 0.62 -1.96
CA GLY A 174 11.61 1.00 -3.27
C GLY A 174 10.51 2.06 -3.28
N LEU A 175 10.01 2.49 -2.11
CA LEU A 175 8.97 3.53 -1.98
C LEU A 175 9.43 4.74 -1.16
N THR A 176 8.83 5.89 -1.46
CA THR A 176 8.97 7.19 -0.80
C THR A 176 7.64 7.97 -0.87
N GLY A 177 7.63 9.21 -0.39
CA GLY A 177 6.43 10.04 -0.25
C GLY A 177 5.93 10.10 1.19
N ASN A 178 4.93 10.94 1.44
CA ASN A 178 4.42 11.16 2.80
C ASN A 178 3.64 9.95 3.34
N GLY A 179 3.00 9.18 2.45
CA GLY A 179 2.29 7.94 2.74
C GLY A 179 2.99 6.68 2.21
N CYS A 180 4.17 6.82 1.59
CA CYS A 180 4.89 5.79 0.84
C CYS A 180 4.22 5.39 -0.49
N GLU A 181 3.56 6.35 -1.13
CA GLU A 181 2.77 6.23 -2.35
C GLU A 181 3.59 6.35 -3.65
N GLU A 182 4.82 6.86 -3.59
CA GLU A 182 5.70 7.08 -4.75
C GLU A 182 6.80 6.03 -4.83
N THR A 183 7.23 5.64 -6.03
CA THR A 183 8.44 4.83 -6.22
C THR A 183 9.70 5.66 -6.06
N CYS A 184 10.82 5.05 -5.62
CA CYS A 184 12.11 5.75 -5.50
C CYS A 184 12.48 6.53 -6.78
N PRO A 185 12.93 7.80 -6.65
CA PRO A 185 13.48 8.57 -7.75
C PRO A 185 14.66 7.87 -8.44
N SER A 186 14.85 8.17 -9.73
CA SER A 186 15.96 7.62 -10.51
C SER A 186 17.32 7.90 -9.84
N GLY A 187 18.08 6.84 -9.60
CA GLY A 187 19.41 6.89 -8.99
C GLY A 187 19.44 6.58 -7.49
N VAL A 188 18.29 6.42 -6.82
CA VAL A 188 18.22 5.97 -5.42
C VAL A 188 17.38 4.71 -5.22
N PHE A 189 17.62 3.99 -4.13
CA PHE A 189 16.99 2.72 -3.82
C PHE A 189 16.91 2.43 -2.31
N GLY A 190 16.25 1.32 -1.97
CA GLY A 190 16.24 0.76 -0.62
C GLY A 190 15.22 1.43 0.30
N LEU A 191 15.34 1.18 1.60
CA LEU A 191 14.42 1.72 2.62
C LEU A 191 14.45 3.25 2.62
N ASN A 192 13.27 3.89 2.59
CA ASN A 192 13.12 5.34 2.42
C ASN A 192 13.91 5.95 1.24
N CYS A 193 14.25 5.14 0.22
CA CYS A 193 15.08 5.56 -0.92
C CYS A 193 16.41 6.23 -0.53
N SER A 194 17.00 5.80 0.59
CA SER A 194 18.16 6.44 1.22
C SER A 194 19.53 6.04 0.64
N GLN A 195 19.58 5.05 -0.26
CA GLN A 195 20.84 4.53 -0.82
C GLN A 195 21.02 4.97 -2.27
N LEU A 196 22.22 5.43 -2.63
CA LEU A 196 22.56 5.86 -4.00
C LEU A 196 23.04 4.68 -4.84
N CYS A 197 22.54 4.57 -6.07
CA CYS A 197 22.92 3.53 -7.02
C CYS A 197 24.26 3.84 -7.72
N GLN A 198 25.07 2.82 -7.97
CA GLN A 198 26.39 2.94 -8.60
C GLN A 198 26.36 2.60 -10.10
N CYS A 199 25.29 2.99 -10.79
CA CYS A 199 25.12 2.74 -12.22
C CYS A 199 26.00 3.68 -13.05
N SER A 200 26.61 3.14 -14.10
CA SER A 200 27.67 3.80 -14.89
C SER A 200 27.47 3.68 -16.40
N GLY A 201 26.42 2.98 -16.87
CA GLY A 201 26.09 2.84 -18.29
C GLY A 201 24.95 3.77 -18.73
N ASP A 202 25.04 4.33 -19.93
CA ASP A 202 24.06 5.31 -20.47
C ASP A 202 22.63 4.75 -20.60
N HIS A 203 22.50 3.43 -20.70
CA HIS A 203 21.21 2.73 -20.82
C HIS A 203 20.92 1.84 -19.59
N GLU A 204 21.51 2.15 -18.44
CA GLU A 204 21.17 1.51 -17.17
C GLU A 204 20.05 2.26 -16.44
N GLN A 205 19.20 1.51 -15.76
CA GLN A 205 18.26 2.02 -14.77
C GLN A 205 18.51 1.33 -13.44
N CYS A 206 18.43 2.09 -12.35
CA CYS A 206 18.53 1.50 -11.02
C CYS A 206 17.22 0.83 -10.62
N HIS A 207 17.30 -0.39 -10.07
CA HIS A 207 16.15 -1.08 -9.52
C HIS A 207 15.80 -0.52 -8.12
N PRO A 208 14.62 0.09 -7.90
CA PRO A 208 14.33 0.90 -6.72
C PRO A 208 14.35 0.12 -5.40
N VAL A 209 14.11 -1.20 -5.44
CA VAL A 209 14.15 -2.05 -4.24
C VAL A 209 15.57 -2.51 -3.89
N THR A 210 16.44 -2.73 -4.88
CA THR A 210 17.67 -3.54 -4.72
C THR A 210 18.97 -2.83 -5.10
N GLY A 211 18.91 -1.64 -5.70
CA GLY A 211 20.09 -0.87 -6.10
C GLY A 211 20.83 -1.41 -7.32
N ARG A 212 20.44 -2.61 -7.80
CA ARG A 212 21.04 -3.24 -8.96
C ARG A 212 20.72 -2.45 -10.22
N CYS A 213 21.75 -2.19 -11.03
CA CYS A 213 21.62 -1.67 -12.38
C CYS A 213 21.05 -2.75 -13.33
N VAL A 214 20.02 -2.37 -14.08
CA VAL A 214 19.38 -3.21 -15.10
C VAL A 214 19.28 -2.44 -16.41
N CYS A 215 19.48 -3.12 -17.53
CA CYS A 215 19.39 -2.46 -18.83
C CYS A 215 17.96 -2.01 -19.14
N LEU A 216 17.85 -0.77 -19.63
CA LEU A 216 16.63 -0.25 -20.22
C LEU A 216 16.12 -1.18 -21.34
N PRO A 217 14.80 -1.21 -21.58
CA PRO A 217 14.25 -2.01 -22.67
C PRO A 217 14.86 -1.66 -24.03
N GLY A 218 15.25 -2.69 -24.79
CA GLY A 218 15.97 -2.53 -26.06
C GLY A 218 17.50 -2.63 -25.95
N TYR A 219 18.05 -2.81 -24.74
CA TYR A 219 19.48 -2.90 -24.49
C TYR A 219 19.88 -4.13 -23.65
N TYR A 220 21.12 -4.57 -23.82
CA TYR A 220 21.80 -5.61 -23.06
C TYR A 220 23.33 -5.35 -23.05
N GLY A 221 24.08 -6.20 -22.35
CA GLY A 221 25.52 -6.02 -22.12
C GLY A 221 25.83 -6.08 -20.63
N ASN A 222 27.09 -5.84 -20.24
CA ASN A 222 27.43 -5.69 -18.83
C ASN A 222 27.24 -4.24 -18.33
N ARG A 223 27.19 -3.26 -19.26
CA ARG A 223 26.93 -1.84 -19.03
C ARG A 223 25.85 -1.29 -19.97
N CYS A 224 25.03 -2.18 -20.52
CA CYS A 224 23.89 -1.88 -21.40
C CYS A 224 24.28 -1.15 -22.70
N GLU A 225 25.47 -1.45 -23.19
CA GLU A 225 26.12 -0.87 -24.36
C GLU A 225 25.64 -1.47 -25.70
N LEU A 226 24.98 -2.64 -25.68
CA LEU A 226 24.55 -3.36 -26.87
C LEU A 226 23.03 -3.23 -27.08
N LYS A 227 22.58 -2.99 -28.31
CA LYS A 227 21.15 -2.95 -28.68
C LYS A 227 20.61 -4.36 -28.97
N CYS A 228 19.35 -4.61 -28.63
CA CYS A 228 18.69 -5.88 -28.96
C CYS A 228 18.72 -6.16 -30.46
N ARG A 229 19.03 -7.41 -30.80
CA ARG A 229 18.88 -7.95 -32.16
C ARG A 229 17.42 -8.05 -32.54
N GLU A 230 17.15 -7.98 -33.85
CA GLU A 230 15.81 -8.20 -34.39
C GLU A 230 15.26 -9.57 -33.94
N GLY A 231 13.98 -9.58 -33.56
CA GLY A 231 13.31 -10.74 -32.95
C GLY A 231 13.50 -10.88 -31.43
N SER A 232 14.24 -9.99 -30.77
CA SER A 232 14.36 -9.93 -29.30
C SER A 232 14.00 -8.55 -28.75
N TYR A 233 13.45 -8.50 -27.54
CA TYR A 233 13.00 -7.24 -26.92
C TYR A 233 13.10 -7.23 -25.39
N GLY A 234 12.80 -6.07 -24.81
CA GLY A 234 12.69 -5.85 -23.38
C GLY A 234 14.05 -5.63 -22.69
N PRO A 235 14.08 -5.56 -21.35
CA PRO A 235 15.31 -5.33 -20.60
C PRO A 235 16.24 -6.54 -20.71
N ASN A 236 17.49 -6.31 -21.10
CA ASN A 236 18.50 -7.34 -21.37
C ASN A 236 18.14 -8.29 -22.54
N CYS A 237 17.21 -7.90 -23.42
CA CYS A 237 16.82 -8.64 -24.64
C CYS A 237 16.39 -10.10 -24.41
N LYS A 238 15.90 -10.44 -23.20
CA LYS A 238 15.55 -11.81 -22.81
C LYS A 238 14.24 -12.30 -23.42
N ALA A 239 13.34 -11.40 -23.82
CA ALA A 239 12.07 -11.74 -24.43
C ALA A 239 12.21 -11.89 -25.96
N ARG A 240 11.38 -12.75 -26.56
CA ARG A 240 11.35 -13.00 -28.01
C ARG A 240 10.07 -12.48 -28.63
N CYS A 241 10.20 -11.76 -29.74
CA CYS A 241 9.07 -11.29 -30.53
C CYS A 241 8.31 -12.46 -31.17
N LYS A 242 7.01 -12.28 -31.40
CA LYS A 242 6.12 -13.28 -32.02
C LYS A 242 5.45 -12.81 -33.32
N CYS A 243 6.00 -11.77 -33.94
CA CYS A 243 5.43 -11.17 -35.14
C CYS A 243 5.43 -12.14 -36.33
N SER A 244 4.28 -12.27 -36.98
CA SER A 244 4.01 -13.09 -38.16
C SER A 244 3.95 -12.23 -39.42
N ASN A 245 3.87 -12.88 -40.60
CA ASN A 245 3.63 -12.24 -41.90
C ASN A 245 4.58 -11.05 -42.25
N GLY A 246 5.81 -11.08 -41.74
CA GLY A 246 6.79 -10.01 -41.94
C GLY A 246 6.60 -8.77 -41.05
N GLY A 247 5.78 -8.87 -39.99
CA GLY A 247 5.64 -7.83 -38.98
C GLY A 247 6.95 -7.49 -38.27
N ARG A 248 7.23 -6.20 -38.14
CA ARG A 248 8.46 -5.70 -37.51
C ARG A 248 8.26 -5.56 -36.01
N CYS A 249 9.22 -6.01 -35.22
CA CYS A 249 9.13 -5.94 -33.75
C CYS A 249 9.82 -4.69 -33.21
N ASP A 250 9.14 -3.92 -32.35
CA ASP A 250 9.79 -2.92 -31.51
C ASP A 250 10.65 -3.61 -30.44
N THR A 251 11.94 -3.28 -30.40
CA THR A 251 12.90 -3.93 -29.50
C THR A 251 12.77 -3.50 -28.04
N LYS A 252 11.99 -2.47 -27.71
CA LYS A 252 11.75 -2.03 -26.34
C LYS A 252 10.53 -2.74 -25.75
N THR A 253 9.40 -2.70 -26.45
CA THR A 253 8.10 -3.20 -25.96
C THR A 253 7.74 -4.61 -26.43
N GLY A 254 8.31 -5.05 -27.55
CA GLY A 254 7.93 -6.30 -28.21
C GLY A 254 6.70 -6.20 -29.11
N THR A 255 6.16 -4.99 -29.29
CA THR A 255 4.97 -4.73 -30.12
C THR A 255 5.29 -5.00 -31.59
N CYS A 256 4.35 -5.64 -32.32
CA CYS A 256 4.48 -5.88 -33.74
C CYS A 256 3.84 -4.76 -34.58
N GLU A 257 4.65 -4.12 -35.42
CA GLU A 257 4.18 -3.24 -36.49
C GLU A 257 3.81 -4.10 -37.70
N CYS A 258 2.51 -4.22 -37.98
CA CYS A 258 2.02 -5.08 -39.05
C CYS A 258 2.09 -4.40 -40.43
N PRO A 259 2.55 -5.13 -41.48
CA PRO A 259 2.51 -4.63 -42.84
C PRO A 259 1.05 -4.51 -43.34
N PRO A 260 0.79 -3.67 -44.35
CA PRO A 260 -0.55 -3.53 -44.94
C PRO A 260 -1.13 -4.87 -45.39
N GLY A 261 -2.42 -5.09 -45.09
CA GLY A 261 -3.09 -6.38 -45.32
C GLY A 261 -3.19 -7.29 -44.08
N PHE A 262 -2.49 -6.95 -42.99
CA PHE A 262 -2.49 -7.72 -41.74
C PHE A 262 -2.73 -6.82 -40.51
N LEU A 263 -3.26 -7.41 -39.44
CA LEU A 263 -3.61 -6.77 -38.17
C LEU A 263 -3.45 -7.73 -36.97
N GLY A 264 -3.64 -7.20 -35.77
CA GLY A 264 -3.55 -7.94 -34.51
C GLY A 264 -2.17 -7.83 -33.84
N ALA A 265 -2.08 -8.20 -32.56
CA ALA A 265 -0.88 -8.00 -31.74
C ALA A 265 0.39 -8.73 -32.25
N ASP A 266 0.20 -9.78 -33.05
CA ASP A 266 1.25 -10.61 -33.65
C ASP A 266 1.21 -10.60 -35.20
N CYS A 267 0.35 -9.77 -35.82
CA CYS A 267 0.14 -9.70 -37.26
C CYS A 267 -0.31 -11.03 -37.93
N SER A 268 -0.84 -11.98 -37.18
CA SER A 268 -1.35 -13.27 -37.71
C SER A 268 -2.64 -13.12 -38.51
N THR A 269 -3.46 -12.11 -38.20
CA THR A 269 -4.80 -11.92 -38.78
C THR A 269 -4.73 -11.08 -40.06
N GLY A 270 -5.23 -11.58 -41.18
CA GLY A 270 -5.39 -10.79 -42.41
C GLY A 270 -6.59 -9.84 -42.35
N CYS A 271 -6.64 -8.83 -43.23
CA CYS A 271 -7.80 -7.94 -43.31
C CYS A 271 -9.10 -8.71 -43.57
N LEU A 272 -10.19 -8.26 -42.92
CA LEU A 272 -11.54 -8.72 -43.20
C LEU A 272 -11.93 -8.44 -44.65
N ALA A 273 -12.84 -9.25 -45.20
CA ALA A 273 -13.30 -9.09 -46.57
C ALA A 273 -13.88 -7.68 -46.80
N GLY A 274 -13.36 -7.00 -47.83
CA GLY A 274 -13.71 -5.60 -48.13
C GLY A 274 -12.83 -4.56 -47.46
N HIS A 275 -11.92 -4.93 -46.54
CA HIS A 275 -10.97 -4.00 -45.92
C HIS A 275 -9.56 -4.15 -46.48
N TYR A 276 -8.78 -3.07 -46.47
CA TYR A 276 -7.40 -3.06 -46.94
C TYR A 276 -6.50 -2.02 -46.27
N GLY A 277 -5.19 -2.12 -46.55
CA GLY A 277 -4.19 -1.12 -46.19
C GLY A 277 -3.54 -1.39 -44.83
N LYS A 278 -2.84 -0.37 -44.30
CA LYS A 278 -2.27 -0.42 -42.95
C LYS A 278 -3.42 -0.50 -41.93
N ASP A 279 -3.31 -1.44 -41.01
CA ASP A 279 -4.30 -1.72 -39.96
C ASP A 279 -5.73 -1.97 -40.49
N CYS A 280 -5.85 -2.32 -41.77
CA CYS A 280 -7.12 -2.58 -42.47
C CYS A 280 -8.13 -1.42 -42.39
N ALA A 281 -7.63 -0.19 -42.27
CA ALA A 281 -8.41 1.01 -42.01
C ALA A 281 -9.25 1.52 -43.20
N HIS A 282 -9.06 0.99 -44.40
CA HIS A 282 -9.75 1.45 -45.61
C HIS A 282 -10.75 0.42 -46.14
N LEU A 283 -11.93 0.89 -46.56
CA LEU A 283 -12.99 0.08 -47.15
C LEU A 283 -12.90 0.11 -48.69
N CYS A 284 -13.04 -1.06 -49.32
CA CYS A 284 -13.08 -1.24 -50.77
C CYS A 284 -14.47 -0.95 -51.37
N SER A 285 -14.51 -0.14 -52.42
CA SER A 285 -15.73 0.14 -53.22
C SER A 285 -15.94 -0.86 -54.36
N CYS A 286 -15.87 -2.16 -54.07
CA CYS A 286 -16.07 -3.22 -55.06
C CYS A 286 -17.56 -3.54 -55.25
N GLY A 287 -18.02 -3.61 -56.50
CA GLY A 287 -19.34 -4.10 -56.88
C GLY A 287 -19.48 -5.61 -56.68
N GLU A 288 -20.71 -6.11 -56.81
CA GLU A 288 -21.07 -7.48 -56.46
C GLU A 288 -20.16 -8.56 -57.09
N GLY A 289 -19.69 -9.47 -56.24
CA GLY A 289 -18.75 -10.54 -56.62
C GLY A 289 -17.30 -10.08 -56.83
N GLY A 290 -16.99 -8.78 -56.69
CA GLY A 290 -15.63 -8.27 -56.71
C GLY A 290 -14.89 -8.52 -55.39
N GLN A 291 -13.68 -9.06 -55.44
CA GLN A 291 -12.84 -9.30 -54.26
C GLN A 291 -11.90 -8.11 -54.02
N CYS A 292 -11.80 -7.65 -52.78
CA CYS A 292 -10.89 -6.59 -52.35
C CYS A 292 -9.47 -7.13 -52.14
N HIS A 293 -8.45 -6.52 -52.74
CA HIS A 293 -7.04 -6.91 -52.48
C HIS A 293 -6.56 -6.29 -51.15
N PRO A 294 -6.23 -7.10 -50.11
CA PRO A 294 -6.07 -6.61 -48.73
C PRO A 294 -4.89 -5.65 -48.53
N VAL A 295 -3.88 -5.67 -49.41
CA VAL A 295 -2.74 -4.74 -49.34
C VAL A 295 -3.03 -3.39 -50.01
N THR A 296 -3.79 -3.38 -51.11
CA THR A 296 -3.82 -2.25 -52.07
C THR A 296 -5.20 -1.68 -52.34
N GLY A 297 -6.28 -2.35 -51.91
CA GLY A 297 -7.66 -1.93 -52.13
C GLY A 297 -8.18 -2.11 -53.56
N ARG A 298 -7.35 -2.64 -54.47
CA ARG A 298 -7.79 -2.86 -55.86
C ARG A 298 -8.84 -3.99 -55.91
N CYS A 299 -9.96 -3.74 -56.57
CA CYS A 299 -10.95 -4.78 -56.82
C CYS A 299 -10.48 -5.77 -57.88
N ILE A 300 -10.69 -7.05 -57.60
CA ILE A 300 -10.47 -8.19 -58.49
C ILE A 300 -11.86 -8.65 -58.94
N CYS A 301 -12.19 -8.41 -60.21
CA CYS A 301 -13.54 -8.62 -60.71
C CYS A 301 -13.81 -10.10 -61.02
N ALA A 302 -15.02 -10.55 -60.66
CA ALA A 302 -15.56 -11.82 -61.12
C ALA A 302 -15.61 -11.89 -62.67
N PRO A 303 -15.61 -13.09 -63.27
CA PRO A 303 -15.80 -13.25 -64.71
C PRO A 303 -17.07 -12.52 -65.20
N GLY A 304 -16.98 -11.87 -66.36
CA GLY A 304 -18.09 -11.07 -66.91
C GLY A 304 -18.17 -9.62 -66.41
N LYS A 305 -17.27 -9.20 -65.50
CA LYS A 305 -17.17 -7.83 -64.97
C LYS A 305 -15.79 -7.21 -65.21
N ILE A 306 -15.74 -5.88 -65.29
CA ILE A 306 -14.54 -5.06 -65.52
C ILE A 306 -14.65 -3.69 -64.83
N GLY A 307 -13.60 -2.88 -64.92
CA GLY A 307 -13.49 -1.56 -64.30
C GLY A 307 -12.86 -1.61 -62.91
N GLN A 308 -12.45 -0.46 -62.38
CA GLN A 308 -11.78 -0.38 -61.07
C GLN A 308 -12.68 -0.79 -59.90
N SER A 309 -14.00 -0.60 -60.03
CA SER A 309 -15.03 -1.00 -59.05
C SER A 309 -15.77 -2.29 -59.42
N CYS A 310 -15.44 -2.97 -60.53
CA CYS A 310 -16.14 -4.19 -61.00
C CYS A 310 -17.65 -4.06 -61.27
N GLN A 311 -18.19 -2.84 -61.31
CA GLN A 311 -19.62 -2.61 -61.59
C GLN A 311 -19.96 -2.83 -63.07
N GLN A 312 -19.03 -2.51 -63.98
CA GLN A 312 -19.21 -2.58 -65.43
C GLN A 312 -19.24 -4.03 -65.91
N ALA A 313 -20.19 -4.39 -66.77
CA ALA A 313 -20.20 -5.67 -67.46
C ALA A 313 -19.15 -5.70 -68.58
N CYS A 314 -18.78 -6.89 -69.07
CA CYS A 314 -17.91 -6.98 -70.24
C CYS A 314 -18.53 -6.27 -71.47
N PRO A 315 -17.70 -5.62 -72.30
CA PRO A 315 -18.12 -5.17 -73.63
C PRO A 315 -18.72 -6.33 -74.43
N ARG A 316 -19.70 -6.03 -75.29
CA ARG A 316 -20.32 -7.03 -76.17
C ARG A 316 -19.26 -7.79 -76.97
N GLY A 317 -19.40 -9.11 -77.04
CA GLY A 317 -18.43 -9.98 -77.72
C GLY A 317 -17.16 -10.29 -76.90
N ARG A 318 -17.11 -9.95 -75.61
CA ARG A 318 -16.02 -10.33 -74.69
C ARG A 318 -16.53 -11.04 -73.44
N TYR A 319 -15.71 -11.93 -72.90
CA TYR A 319 -16.07 -12.75 -71.74
C TYR A 319 -14.87 -13.09 -70.83
N GLY A 320 -15.18 -13.71 -69.68
CA GLY A 320 -14.19 -14.25 -68.75
C GLY A 320 -13.62 -13.23 -67.77
N LEU A 321 -12.51 -13.59 -67.10
CA LEU A 321 -11.79 -12.68 -66.21
C LEU A 321 -11.22 -11.49 -66.97
N GLN A 322 -11.44 -10.28 -66.45
CA GLN A 322 -11.03 -9.01 -67.07
C GLN A 322 -11.51 -8.83 -68.53
N CYS A 323 -12.53 -9.58 -68.95
CA CYS A 323 -13.06 -9.56 -70.33
C CYS A 323 -12.00 -9.80 -71.41
N ARG A 324 -10.95 -10.56 -71.08
CA ARG A 324 -9.77 -10.75 -71.92
C ARG A 324 -10.04 -11.65 -73.13
N ASN A 325 -11.06 -12.52 -73.05
CA ASN A 325 -11.42 -13.46 -74.11
C ASN A 325 -12.46 -12.84 -75.06
N THR A 326 -12.44 -13.26 -76.32
CA THR A 326 -13.38 -12.82 -77.37
C THR A 326 -14.35 -13.95 -77.69
N CYS A 327 -15.65 -13.64 -77.75
CA CYS A 327 -16.70 -14.60 -78.09
C CYS A 327 -16.60 -15.05 -79.56
N VAL A 328 -16.97 -16.30 -79.83
CA VAL A 328 -16.88 -16.93 -81.17
C VAL A 328 -18.24 -17.28 -81.78
N CYS A 329 -19.32 -16.74 -81.20
CA CYS A 329 -20.70 -16.95 -81.62
C CYS A 329 -20.96 -16.39 -83.04
N GLN A 330 -21.82 -17.08 -83.79
CA GLN A 330 -22.19 -16.75 -85.16
C GLN A 330 -23.65 -16.26 -85.23
N ASN A 331 -24.10 -15.83 -86.42
CA ASN A 331 -25.51 -15.54 -86.73
C ASN A 331 -26.22 -14.58 -85.77
N GLY A 332 -25.49 -13.61 -85.20
CA GLY A 332 -26.03 -12.61 -84.27
C GLY A 332 -26.36 -13.14 -82.87
N ALA A 333 -25.94 -14.37 -82.52
CA ALA A 333 -26.20 -14.98 -81.23
C ALA A 333 -25.59 -14.19 -80.05
N LEU A 334 -26.28 -14.22 -78.90
CA LEU A 334 -25.89 -13.49 -77.71
C LEU A 334 -24.83 -14.28 -76.92
N CYS A 335 -23.70 -13.64 -76.62
CA CYS A 335 -22.63 -14.24 -75.82
C CYS A 335 -22.81 -13.93 -74.32
N GLU A 336 -22.69 -14.95 -73.47
CA GLU A 336 -22.68 -14.83 -72.02
C GLU A 336 -21.34 -14.26 -71.51
N PRO A 337 -21.32 -13.09 -70.82
CA PRO A 337 -20.06 -12.47 -70.37
C PRO A 337 -19.22 -13.31 -69.39
N ARG A 338 -19.81 -14.26 -68.67
CA ARG A 338 -19.09 -15.05 -67.66
C ARG A 338 -18.17 -16.09 -68.29
N ASP A 339 -18.68 -16.91 -69.19
CA ASP A 339 -18.03 -18.12 -69.71
C ASP A 339 -17.87 -18.16 -71.24
N GLY A 340 -18.50 -17.21 -71.96
CA GLY A 340 -18.43 -17.14 -73.43
C GLY A 340 -19.43 -18.02 -74.16
N SER A 341 -20.36 -18.66 -73.44
CA SER A 341 -21.40 -19.50 -74.03
C SER A 341 -22.33 -18.70 -74.95
N CYS A 342 -22.76 -19.32 -76.05
CA CYS A 342 -23.60 -18.69 -77.06
C CYS A 342 -25.08 -19.07 -76.87
N ARG A 343 -25.96 -18.07 -76.77
CA ARG A 343 -27.41 -18.24 -76.78
C ARG A 343 -27.94 -17.94 -78.17
N CYS A 344 -28.44 -18.97 -78.84
CA CYS A 344 -28.86 -18.91 -80.24
C CYS A 344 -30.22 -18.22 -80.39
N GLY A 345 -30.38 -17.49 -81.51
CA GLY A 345 -31.68 -16.97 -81.94
C GLY A 345 -32.58 -18.08 -82.49
N LEU A 346 -33.85 -17.74 -82.74
CA LEU A 346 -34.80 -18.67 -83.36
C LEU A 346 -34.27 -19.21 -84.68
N GLY A 347 -34.30 -20.54 -84.85
CA GLY A 347 -33.83 -21.22 -86.05
C GLY A 347 -32.34 -21.59 -86.06
N TRP A 348 -31.57 -21.27 -85.02
CA TRP A 348 -30.14 -21.61 -84.92
C TRP A 348 -29.83 -22.46 -83.68
N THR A 349 -28.86 -23.35 -83.82
CA THR A 349 -28.42 -24.35 -82.84
C THR A 349 -26.90 -24.57 -82.92
N GLY A 350 -26.36 -25.43 -82.04
CA GLY A 350 -24.92 -25.70 -81.97
C GLY A 350 -24.18 -24.80 -80.96
N PRO A 351 -22.94 -25.17 -80.57
CA PRO A 351 -22.19 -24.50 -79.49
C PRO A 351 -21.78 -23.05 -79.83
N ARG A 352 -21.78 -22.67 -81.11
CA ARG A 352 -21.50 -21.33 -81.61
C ARG A 352 -22.68 -20.73 -82.38
N CYS A 353 -23.84 -21.40 -82.39
CA CYS A 353 -25.02 -21.04 -83.17
C CYS A 353 -24.76 -21.06 -84.70
N GLU A 354 -24.01 -22.07 -85.15
CA GLU A 354 -23.55 -22.24 -86.53
C GLU A 354 -24.48 -23.07 -87.43
N THR A 355 -25.44 -23.82 -86.86
CA THR A 355 -26.31 -24.78 -87.58
C THR A 355 -27.79 -24.54 -87.35
#